data_AF-A0AAP6V7Q4-F1
#
_entry.id   AF-A0AAP6V7Q4-F1
#
_cell.length_a   1.000
_cell.length_b   1.000
_cell.length_c   1.000
_cell.angle_alpha   90.00
_cell.angle_beta   90.00
_cell.angle_gamma   90.00
#
_symmetry.space_group_name_H-M   'P 1'
#
loop_
_entity.id
_entity.type
_entity.pdbx_description
1 polymer ?
#
loop_
_entity_poly.entity_id
_entity_poly.type
_entity_poly.pdbx_seq_one_letter_code
_entity_poly.pdbx_strand_id
1 'polypeptide(L)'
;MKNKKRIKFGILIAIIIAIAIISTIGVKKMNEPTEKEKQIAFLKEHEEEMTSFIKENSSQDKVVKYYWNTVEKRKSMAFSKENLTIKFDLIDVNKTEKDNYYNAGNTLVIDTDTTKLDEINSLWTVHDIDESRGESE
;
A
#
# COMPACT_ATOMS: atom_id res chain seq x y z
N MET A 1 11.51 30.32 39.79
CA MET A 1 12.20 29.17 39.16
C MET A 1 11.20 28.35 38.36
N LYS A 2 11.24 28.38 37.02
CA LYS A 2 10.36 27.59 36.15
C LYS A 2 10.89 26.16 36.02
N ASN A 3 10.04 25.19 36.31
CA ASN A 3 10.33 23.76 36.41
C ASN A 3 10.78 23.15 35.07
N LYS A 4 12.10 23.03 34.85
CA LYS A 4 12.72 22.32 33.72
C LYS A 4 12.64 20.80 33.89
N LYS A 5 11.45 20.17 33.84
CA LYS A 5 11.32 18.70 33.85
C LYS A 5 10.14 18.16 33.03
N ARG A 6 9.90 18.68 31.83
CA ARG A 6 8.87 18.16 30.90
C ARG A 6 9.33 17.95 29.44
N ILE A 7 10.64 17.94 29.18
CA ILE A 7 11.19 17.80 27.81
C ILE A 7 11.83 16.41 27.56
N LYS A 8 11.76 15.47 28.50
CA LYS A 8 12.56 14.23 28.41
C LYS A 8 11.83 12.92 28.09
N PHE A 9 10.49 12.89 28.01
CA PHE A 9 9.77 11.65 27.68
C PHE A 9 9.45 11.48 26.20
N GLY A 10 9.06 12.54 25.49
CA GLY A 10 8.78 12.47 24.04
C GLY A 10 10.03 12.16 23.20
N ILE A 11 11.17 12.76 23.56
CA ILE A 11 12.45 12.49 22.89
C ILE A 11 12.93 11.06 23.17
N LEU A 12 12.69 10.52 24.36
CA LEU A 12 13.13 9.17 24.73
C LEU A 12 12.35 8.09 23.96
N ILE A 13 11.04 8.27 23.77
CA ILE A 13 10.20 7.35 22.98
C ILE A 13 10.61 7.40 21.50
N ALA A 14 10.87 8.58 20.94
CA ALA A 14 11.33 8.72 19.56
C ALA A 14 12.70 8.02 19.32
N ILE A 15 13.62 8.11 20.29
CA ILE A 15 14.92 7.42 20.21
C ILE A 15 14.75 5.90 20.29
N ILE A 16 13.84 5.37 21.11
CA ILE A 16 13.60 3.91 21.19
C ILE A 16 13.02 3.36 19.89
N ILE A 17 12.08 4.07 19.26
CA ILE A 17 11.53 3.67 17.95
C ILE A 17 12.62 3.75 16.85
N ALA A 18 13.47 4.78 16.86
CA ALA A 18 14.59 4.88 15.93
C ALA A 18 15.65 3.79 16.15
N ILE A 19 15.95 3.43 17.40
CA ILE A 19 16.92 2.36 17.71
C ILE A 19 16.35 0.97 17.41
N ALA A 20 15.05 0.72 17.59
CA ALA A 20 14.41 -0.54 17.19
C ALA A 20 14.45 -0.78 15.67
N ILE A 21 14.46 0.29 14.87
CA ILE A 21 14.71 0.21 13.42
C ILE A 21 16.19 -0.08 13.14
N ILE A 22 17.13 0.46 13.94
CA ILE A 22 18.57 0.31 13.71
C ILE A 22 19.13 -1.04 14.21
N SER A 23 18.54 -1.66 15.24
CA SER A 23 19.03 -2.94 15.77
C SER A 23 18.75 -4.14 14.86
N THR A 24 17.82 -4.07 13.92
CA THR A 24 17.72 -5.05 12.83
C THR A 24 18.74 -4.83 11.72
N ILE A 25 19.23 -3.59 11.55
CA ILE A 25 20.25 -3.22 10.55
C ILE A 25 21.65 -3.74 10.95
N GLY A 26 21.83 -4.14 12.22
CA GLY A 26 23.07 -4.65 12.80
C GLY A 26 23.51 -6.07 12.42
N VAL A 27 22.79 -6.77 11.54
CA VAL A 27 23.30 -7.99 10.89
C VAL A 27 23.03 -7.91 9.39
N LYS A 28 23.69 -6.95 8.72
CA LYS A 28 23.88 -7.01 7.26
C LYS A 28 24.67 -8.28 6.92
N LYS A 29 23.96 -9.39 6.73
CA LYS A 29 24.16 -10.11 5.49
C LYS A 29 23.68 -9.14 4.42
N MET A 30 24.57 -8.63 3.57
CA MET A 30 24.17 -8.01 2.30
C MET A 30 23.61 -9.13 1.41
N ASN A 31 22.49 -9.70 1.84
CA ASN A 31 21.69 -10.54 0.99
C ASN A 31 21.04 -9.60 0.00
N GLU A 32 21.00 -10.03 -1.27
CA GLU A 32 20.14 -9.39 -2.25
C GLU A 32 18.72 -9.22 -1.66
N PRO A 33 18.01 -8.14 -1.98
CA PRO A 33 16.63 -7.97 -1.54
C PRO A 33 15.84 -9.21 -1.91
N THR A 34 14.99 -9.67 -1.00
CA THR A 34 14.11 -10.81 -1.27
C THR A 34 13.21 -10.49 -2.46
N GLU A 35 12.70 -11.51 -3.14
CA GLU A 35 11.77 -11.34 -4.27
C GLU A 35 10.60 -10.42 -3.90
N LYS A 36 10.05 -10.60 -2.68
CA LYS A 36 8.95 -9.77 -2.17
C LYS A 36 9.36 -8.31 -1.95
N GLU A 37 10.57 -8.05 -1.46
CA GLU A 37 11.07 -6.68 -1.29
C GLU A 37 11.28 -5.98 -2.64
N LYS A 38 11.78 -6.71 -3.66
CA LYS A 38 11.90 -6.19 -5.04
C LYS A 38 10.53 -5.84 -5.62
N GLN A 39 9.54 -6.71 -5.44
CA GLN A 39 8.15 -6.47 -5.87
C GLN A 39 7.54 -5.24 -5.19
N ILE A 40 7.72 -5.08 -3.88
CA ILE A 40 7.24 -3.89 -3.14
C ILE A 40 7.95 -2.63 -3.63
N ALA A 41 9.25 -2.67 -3.87
CA ALA A 41 10.00 -1.52 -4.36
C ALA A 41 9.50 -1.08 -5.76
N PHE A 42 9.34 -2.03 -6.68
CA PHE A 42 8.79 -1.78 -8.01
C PHE A 42 7.41 -1.12 -7.95
N LEU A 43 6.49 -1.63 -7.11
CA LEU A 43 5.15 -1.05 -6.97
C LEU A 43 5.18 0.35 -6.34
N LYS A 44 6.13 0.64 -5.44
CA LYS A 44 6.30 2.00 -4.89
C LYS A 44 6.83 2.99 -5.93
N GLU A 45 7.69 2.54 -6.84
CA GLU A 45 8.15 3.38 -7.96
C GLU A 45 6.99 3.75 -8.90
N HIS A 46 5.96 2.90 -9.00
CA HIS A 46 4.76 3.12 -9.80
C HIS A 46 3.53 3.56 -8.98
N GLU A 47 3.73 4.08 -7.77
CA GLU A 47 2.62 4.47 -6.88
C GLU A 47 1.72 5.55 -7.51
N GLU A 48 2.29 6.49 -8.27
CA GLU A 48 1.55 7.54 -8.97
C GLU A 48 0.65 7.00 -10.08
N GLU A 49 1.16 6.07 -10.91
CA GLU A 49 0.40 5.42 -11.98
C GLU A 49 -0.77 4.61 -11.40
N MET A 50 -0.50 3.80 -10.37
CA MET A 50 -1.54 3.02 -9.69
C MET A 50 -2.59 3.92 -9.02
N THR A 51 -2.16 5.02 -8.40
CA THR A 51 -3.07 5.96 -7.72
C THR A 51 -3.97 6.68 -8.72
N SER A 52 -3.40 7.09 -9.85
CA SER A 52 -4.11 7.76 -10.94
C SER A 52 -5.19 6.84 -11.51
N PHE A 53 -4.83 5.59 -11.82
CA PHE A 53 -5.79 4.58 -12.28
C PHE A 53 -6.96 4.40 -11.31
N ILE A 54 -6.67 4.21 -10.01
CA ILE A 54 -7.72 4.00 -9.00
C ILE A 54 -8.66 5.21 -8.94
N LYS A 55 -8.12 6.43 -8.93
CA LYS A 55 -8.90 7.67 -8.82
C LYS A 55 -9.77 7.93 -10.04
N GLU A 56 -9.26 7.68 -11.24
CA GLU A 56 -10.00 7.83 -12.49
C GLU A 56 -11.21 6.87 -12.57
N ASN A 57 -11.10 5.69 -11.96
CA ASN A 57 -12.15 4.67 -11.96
C ASN A 57 -13.04 4.68 -10.71
N SER A 58 -12.83 5.60 -9.77
CA SER A 58 -13.65 5.75 -8.55
C SER A 58 -14.03 7.21 -8.30
N SER A 59 -13.25 7.92 -7.49
CA SER A 59 -13.44 9.33 -7.16
C SER A 59 -12.10 10.02 -6.93
N GLN A 60 -11.90 11.18 -7.56
CA GLN A 60 -10.61 11.88 -7.56
C GLN A 60 -10.24 12.53 -6.22
N ASP A 61 -11.24 12.85 -5.40
CA ASP A 61 -11.13 13.55 -4.11
C ASP A 61 -10.74 12.64 -2.93
N LYS A 62 -10.72 11.32 -3.14
CA LYS A 62 -10.36 10.34 -2.10
C LYS A 62 -8.86 10.13 -2.01
N VAL A 63 -8.43 9.65 -0.83
CA VAL A 63 -7.04 9.24 -0.57
C VAL A 63 -6.93 7.73 -0.72
N VAL A 64 -5.95 7.28 -1.51
CA VAL A 64 -5.64 5.85 -1.65
C VAL A 64 -4.67 5.44 -0.54
N LYS A 65 -5.01 4.39 0.21
CA LYS A 65 -4.15 3.81 1.24
C LYS A 65 -3.76 2.39 0.83
N TYR A 66 -2.49 2.19 0.48
CA TYR A 66 -1.94 0.88 0.14
C TYR A 66 -1.50 0.07 1.35
N TYR A 67 -1.79 -1.23 1.33
CA TYR A 67 -1.31 -2.21 2.30
C TYR A 67 -0.11 -2.98 1.75
N TRP A 68 1.06 -2.36 1.74
CA TRP A 68 2.29 -2.90 1.11
C TRP A 68 2.67 -4.33 1.55
N ASN A 69 2.34 -4.72 2.78
CA ASN A 69 2.60 -6.08 3.28
C ASN A 69 1.74 -7.16 2.60
N THR A 70 0.66 -6.76 1.93
CA THR A 70 -0.26 -7.63 1.16
C THR A 70 0.17 -7.86 -0.27
N VAL A 71 1.31 -7.30 -0.70
CA VAL A 71 1.88 -7.61 -2.03
C VAL A 71 2.15 -9.10 -2.14
N GLU A 72 1.54 -9.71 -3.15
CA GLU A 72 1.65 -11.13 -3.45
C GLU A 72 1.50 -11.41 -4.95
N LYS A 73 2.00 -12.57 -5.38
CA LYS A 73 1.76 -13.10 -6.72
C LYS A 73 0.45 -13.87 -6.72
N ARG A 74 -0.40 -13.64 -7.73
CA ARG A 74 -1.67 -14.34 -7.90
C ARG A 74 -1.79 -14.93 -9.29
N LYS A 75 -2.18 -16.21 -9.36
CA LYS A 75 -2.68 -16.86 -10.58
C LYS A 75 -4.19 -16.94 -10.55
N SER A 76 -4.83 -16.56 -11.65
CA SER A 76 -6.27 -16.77 -11.82
C SER A 76 -6.59 -18.21 -12.17
N MET A 77 -5.73 -18.88 -12.94
CA MET A 77 -5.88 -20.28 -13.35
C MET A 77 -4.52 -21.01 -13.35
N ALA A 78 -4.53 -22.35 -13.35
CA ALA A 78 -3.32 -23.17 -13.28
C ALA A 78 -2.27 -22.87 -14.38
N PHE A 79 -2.73 -22.38 -15.55
CA PHE A 79 -1.89 -22.07 -16.71
C PHE A 79 -1.89 -20.58 -17.10
N SER A 80 -2.40 -19.69 -16.25
CA SER A 80 -2.34 -18.25 -16.51
C SER A 80 -1.01 -17.65 -16.05
N LYS A 81 -0.64 -16.52 -16.67
CA LYS A 81 0.42 -15.63 -16.17
C LYS A 81 0.13 -15.24 -14.70
N GLU A 82 1.19 -15.07 -13.91
CA GLU A 82 1.11 -14.49 -12.56
C GLU A 82 1.00 -12.97 -12.67
N ASN A 83 0.13 -12.38 -11.84
CA ASN A 83 0.07 -10.94 -11.64
C ASN A 83 0.53 -10.61 -10.23
N LEU A 84 0.95 -9.36 -9.99
CA LEU A 84 1.04 -8.85 -8.64
C LEU A 84 -0.34 -8.38 -8.17
N THR A 85 -0.61 -8.53 -6.89
CA THR A 85 -1.80 -7.95 -6.27
C THR A 85 -1.44 -7.20 -5.01
N ILE A 86 -2.12 -6.08 -4.75
CA ILE A 86 -2.00 -5.30 -3.53
C ILE A 86 -3.39 -4.88 -3.04
N LYS A 87 -3.60 -4.95 -1.73
CA LYS A 87 -4.80 -4.40 -1.12
C LYS A 87 -4.70 -2.90 -0.92
N PHE A 88 -5.81 -2.21 -1.10
CA PHE A 88 -5.93 -0.78 -0.82
C PHE A 88 -7.33 -0.42 -0.32
N ASP A 89 -7.41 0.73 0.34
CA ASP A 89 -8.67 1.39 0.65
C ASP A 89 -8.73 2.78 0.01
N LEU A 90 -9.96 3.24 -0.21
CA LEU A 90 -10.29 4.61 -0.57
C LEU A 90 -10.88 5.31 0.63
N ILE A 91 -10.22 6.38 1.07
CA ILE A 91 -10.57 7.14 2.26
C ILE A 91 -11.09 8.51 1.85
N ASP A 92 -12.36 8.75 2.12
CA ASP A 92 -12.92 10.10 2.23
C ASP A 92 -12.54 10.67 3.59
N VAL A 93 -11.65 11.65 3.58
CA VAL A 93 -11.12 12.32 4.77
C VAL A 93 -12.19 13.10 5.54
N ASN A 94 -13.34 13.36 4.93
CA ASN A 94 -14.48 14.04 5.56
C ASN A 94 -15.44 13.07 6.26
N LYS A 95 -15.30 11.76 6.04
CA LYS A 95 -16.13 10.72 6.65
C LYS A 95 -15.40 10.02 7.79
N THR A 96 -16.16 9.47 8.74
CA THR A 96 -15.58 8.64 9.80
C THR A 96 -15.11 7.30 9.23
N GLU A 97 -14.25 6.57 9.94
CA GLU A 97 -13.78 5.24 9.50
C GLU A 97 -14.94 4.27 9.24
N LYS A 98 -16.02 4.37 10.04
CA LYS A 98 -17.23 3.55 9.89
C LYS A 98 -18.04 3.90 8.65
N ASP A 99 -18.02 5.16 8.25
CA ASP A 99 -18.77 5.68 7.10
C ASP A 99 -17.95 5.63 5.80
N ASN A 100 -16.68 5.25 5.89
CA ASN A 100 -15.82 4.98 4.75
C ASN A 100 -16.11 3.59 4.18
N TYR A 101 -17.07 3.55 3.25
CA TYR A 101 -17.61 2.33 2.65
C TYR A 101 -16.54 1.41 2.00
N TYR A 102 -15.45 1.98 1.49
CA TYR A 102 -14.36 1.24 0.80
C TYR A 102 -13.18 0.83 1.69
N ASN A 103 -13.35 0.83 3.02
CA ASN A 103 -12.39 0.28 3.99
C ASN A 103 -12.42 -1.27 4.03
N ALA A 104 -12.76 -1.92 2.91
CA ALA A 104 -13.06 -3.35 2.81
C ALA A 104 -11.90 -4.18 2.24
N GLY A 105 -10.76 -3.55 1.92
CA GLY A 105 -9.63 -4.25 1.31
C GLY A 105 -9.86 -4.57 -0.16
N ASN A 106 -10.10 -3.54 -0.97
CA ASN A 106 -10.10 -3.65 -2.42
C ASN A 106 -8.77 -4.25 -2.89
N THR A 107 -8.79 -5.00 -3.98
CA THR A 107 -7.57 -5.59 -4.55
C THR A 107 -7.30 -4.98 -5.90
N LEU A 108 -6.18 -4.28 -6.02
CA LEU A 108 -5.61 -3.89 -7.30
C LEU A 108 -4.78 -5.07 -7.83
N VAL A 109 -4.99 -5.41 -9.09
CA VAL A 109 -4.21 -6.38 -9.84
C VAL A 109 -3.33 -5.63 -10.83
N ILE A 110 -2.04 -5.97 -10.83
CA ILE A 110 -1.00 -5.36 -11.64
C ILE A 110 -0.42 -6.43 -12.55
N ASP A 111 -0.69 -6.31 -13.85
CA ASP A 111 -0.08 -7.16 -14.87
C ASP A 111 1.32 -6.65 -15.19
N THR A 112 2.30 -7.38 -14.68
CA THR A 112 3.73 -7.14 -14.86
C THR A 112 4.43 -8.49 -14.99
N ASP A 113 5.65 -8.50 -15.53
CA ASP A 113 6.54 -9.65 -15.31
C ASP A 113 6.93 -9.67 -13.82
N THR A 114 6.42 -10.64 -13.06
CA THR A 114 6.60 -10.72 -11.60
C THR A 114 8.04 -11.03 -11.18
N THR A 115 8.91 -11.34 -12.13
CA THR A 115 10.34 -11.65 -11.91
C THR A 115 11.24 -10.52 -12.40
N LYS A 116 10.98 -9.96 -13.59
CA LYS A 116 11.79 -8.86 -14.15
C LYS A 116 11.44 -7.51 -13.55
N LEU A 117 10.15 -7.24 -13.32
CA LEU A 117 9.65 -5.98 -12.73
C LEU A 117 10.17 -4.74 -13.48
N ASP A 118 9.90 -4.69 -14.78
CA ASP A 118 10.34 -3.65 -15.71
C ASP A 118 9.25 -2.61 -16.01
N GLU A 119 8.02 -3.04 -16.27
CA GLU A 119 6.90 -2.14 -16.56
C GLU A 119 5.54 -2.70 -16.14
N ILE A 120 4.58 -1.79 -15.90
CA ILE A 120 3.17 -2.14 -15.74
C ILE A 120 2.52 -2.22 -17.13
N ASN A 121 1.97 -3.38 -17.46
CA ASN A 121 1.27 -3.61 -18.74
C ASN A 121 -0.20 -3.24 -18.65
N SER A 122 -0.84 -3.53 -17.51
CA SER A 122 -2.24 -3.17 -17.26
C SER A 122 -2.59 -3.22 -15.77
N LEU A 123 -3.68 -2.53 -15.42
CA LEU A 123 -4.23 -2.42 -14.07
C LEU A 123 -5.73 -2.72 -14.08
N TRP A 124 -6.22 -3.45 -13.08
CA TRP A 124 -7.66 -3.61 -12.84
C TRP A 124 -7.95 -3.95 -11.38
N THR A 125 -9.19 -3.75 -10.95
CA THR A 125 -9.66 -4.15 -9.63
C THR A 125 -10.47 -5.44 -9.70
N VAL A 126 -10.46 -6.22 -8.61
CA VAL A 126 -11.28 -7.45 -8.52
C VAL A 126 -12.77 -7.14 -8.28
N HIS A 127 -13.08 -5.94 -7.79
CA HIS A 127 -14.43 -5.44 -7.55
C HIS A 127 -14.57 -4.01 -8.09
N ASP A 128 -15.79 -3.62 -8.48
CA ASP A 128 -16.09 -2.24 -8.87
C ASP A 128 -15.89 -1.30 -7.67
N ILE A 129 -15.18 -0.21 -7.91
CA ILE A 129 -14.85 0.83 -6.92
C ILE A 129 -15.75 2.08 -7.05
N ASP A 130 -16.83 1.96 -7.83
CA ASP A 130 -17.79 3.03 -8.15
C ASP A 130 -18.84 3.20 -7.04
N GLU A 131 -18.94 4.41 -6.48
CA GLU A 131 -19.97 4.78 -5.48
C GLU A 131 -21.35 4.99 -6.08
N SER A 132 -21.44 5.33 -7.37
CA SER A 132 -22.69 5.77 -8.00
C SER A 132 -23.75 4.67 -8.10
N ARG A 133 -23.36 3.39 -7.95
CA ARG A 133 -24.30 2.25 -7.90
C ARG A 133 -24.86 1.98 -6.50
N GLY A 134 -24.32 2.60 -5.46
CA GLY A 134 -24.84 2.50 -4.09
C GLY A 134 -25.99 3.47 -3.79
N GLU A 135 -26.27 4.42 -4.69
CA GLU A 135 -27.36 5.40 -4.55
C GLU A 135 -28.58 5.09 -5.44
N SER A 136 -28.62 3.95 -6.12
CA SER A 136 -29.82 3.51 -6.83
C SER A 136 -30.69 2.59 -5.97
N GLU A 137 -31.80 3.18 -5.50
CA GLU A 137 -33.05 2.61 -4.92
C GLU A 137 -33.12 2.33 -3.41
#